data_AF-A0A1F3XZU3-F1
#
_entry.id   AF-A0A1F3XZU3-F1
#
_cell.length_a   1.000
_cell.length_b   1.000
_cell.length_c   1.000
_cell.angle_alpha   90.00
_cell.angle_beta   90.00
_cell.angle_gamma   90.00
#
_symmetry.space_group_name_H-M   'P 1'
#
loop_
_entity.id
_entity.type
_entity.pdbx_description
1 polymer ?
#
loop_
_entity_poly.entity_id
_entity_poly.type
_entity_poly.pdbx_seq_one_letter_code
_entity_poly.pdbx_strand_id
1 'polypeptide(L)'
;MSVAVKMRLTKIEISAENKSKLYLVPKETAQAVSTLLDGYSEKNEEEKGTIDATDLYPHLKDPIRRIATVFQGIRLRSGLTQKEMGKKIGIHQTDVSKIEKGERSIGKKLAIRIGKALGIDYKRFL
;
A
#
# COMPACT_ATOMS: atom_id res chain seq x y z
N MET A 1 -60.24 -0.81 -27.19
CA MET A 1 -59.61 0.25 -26.39
C MET A 1 -58.21 -0.20 -26.01
N SER A 2 -57.14 0.40 -26.56
CA SER A 2 -55.77 0.07 -26.14
C SER A 2 -55.44 0.92 -24.90
N VAL A 3 -55.13 0.24 -23.79
CA VAL A 3 -54.70 0.92 -22.57
C VAL A 3 -53.25 1.31 -22.77
N ALA A 4 -52.96 2.60 -22.81
CA ALA A 4 -51.59 3.11 -22.86
C ALA A 4 -50.87 2.74 -21.55
N VAL A 5 -50.04 1.71 -21.60
CA VAL A 5 -49.22 1.30 -20.45
C VAL A 5 -48.18 2.40 -20.21
N LYS A 6 -48.32 3.10 -19.08
CA LYS A 6 -47.39 4.16 -18.68
C LYS A 6 -46.01 3.53 -18.40
N MET A 7 -45.11 3.65 -19.37
CA MET A 7 -43.79 3.04 -19.32
C MET A 7 -42.94 3.68 -18.21
N ARG A 8 -42.48 2.88 -17.25
CA ARG A 8 -41.63 3.35 -16.15
C ARG A 8 -40.19 3.47 -16.65
N LEU A 9 -39.70 4.71 -16.73
CA LEU A 9 -38.35 5.03 -17.17
C LEU A 9 -37.39 5.04 -15.97
N THR A 10 -36.21 4.49 -16.18
CA THR A 10 -35.08 4.45 -15.26
C THR A 10 -34.01 5.43 -15.76
N LYS A 11 -33.36 6.13 -14.84
CA LYS A 11 -32.24 7.03 -15.14
C LYS A 11 -30.95 6.22 -15.24
N ILE A 12 -30.22 6.37 -16.34
CA ILE A 12 -28.85 5.88 -16.51
C ILE A 12 -27.96 7.08 -16.78
N GLU A 13 -26.87 7.20 -16.03
CA GLU A 13 -25.84 8.21 -16.27
C GLU A 13 -24.60 7.52 -16.84
N ILE A 14 -24.05 8.08 -17.92
CA ILE A 14 -22.81 7.62 -18.54
C ILE A 14 -21.81 8.78 -18.50
N SER A 15 -20.69 8.56 -17.83
CA SER A 15 -19.59 9.52 -17.69
C SER A 15 -18.34 9.05 -18.42
N ALA A 16 -17.73 9.91 -19.23
CA ALA A 16 -16.45 9.66 -19.88
C ALA A 16 -15.54 10.89 -19.77
N GLU A 17 -14.31 10.66 -19.30
CA GLU A 17 -13.18 11.60 -19.13
C GLU A 17 -13.48 12.87 -18.32
N ASN A 18 -14.47 13.67 -18.70
CA ASN A 18 -14.95 14.83 -17.94
C ASN A 18 -16.37 15.31 -18.32
N LYS A 19 -17.15 14.46 -19.00
CA LYS A 19 -18.52 14.78 -19.45
C LYS A 19 -19.46 13.66 -19.03
N SER A 20 -20.59 14.00 -18.41
CA SER A 20 -21.68 13.05 -18.16
C SER A 20 -22.90 13.37 -19.00
N LYS A 21 -23.60 12.31 -19.43
CA LYS A 21 -24.89 12.40 -20.11
C LYS A 21 -25.88 11.48 -19.41
N LEU A 22 -27.08 11.99 -19.19
CA LEU A 22 -28.16 11.29 -18.50
C LEU A 22 -29.23 10.85 -19.52
N TYR A 23 -29.59 9.57 -19.46
CA TYR A 23 -30.57 8.94 -20.32
C TYR A 23 -31.74 8.40 -19.50
N LEU A 24 -32.95 8.51 -20.04
CA LEU A 24 -34.16 7.90 -19.49
C LEU A 24 -34.53 6.71 -20.36
N VAL A 25 -34.47 5.50 -19.80
CA VAL A 25 -34.66 4.25 -20.55
C VAL A 25 -35.61 3.31 -19.83
N PRO A 26 -36.43 2.52 -20.55
CA PRO A 26 -37.27 1.51 -19.92
C PRO A 26 -36.48 0.52 -19.06
N LYS A 27 -37.12 -0.01 -18.03
CA LYS A 27 -36.50 -0.93 -17.05
C LYS A 27 -35.81 -2.13 -17.71
N GLU A 28 -36.43 -2.73 -18.72
CA GLU A 28 -35.90 -3.89 -19.45
C GLU A 28 -34.60 -3.55 -20.18
N THR A 29 -34.57 -2.41 -20.88
CA THR A 29 -33.36 -1.92 -21.55
C THR A 29 -32.27 -1.56 -20.56
N ALA A 30 -32.62 -1.01 -19.39
CA ALA A 30 -31.64 -0.72 -18.34
C ALA A 30 -30.99 -1.99 -17.78
N GLN A 31 -31.78 -3.06 -17.61
CA GLN A 31 -31.27 -4.36 -17.19
C GLN A 31 -30.35 -4.97 -18.26
N ALA A 32 -30.76 -4.96 -19.54
CA ALA A 32 -29.93 -5.45 -20.63
C ALA A 32 -28.60 -4.71 -20.75
N VAL A 33 -28.62 -3.38 -20.61
CA VAL A 33 -27.41 -2.54 -20.59
C VAL A 33 -26.54 -2.87 -19.38
N SER A 34 -27.13 -3.05 -18.19
CA SER A 34 -26.38 -3.48 -17.00
C SER A 34 -25.66 -4.81 -17.22
N THR A 35 -26.36 -5.81 -17.74
CA THR A 35 -25.78 -7.15 -17.98
C THR A 35 -24.68 -7.13 -19.03
N LEU A 36 -24.84 -6.31 -20.09
CA LEU A 36 -23.79 -6.11 -21.09
C LEU A 36 -22.58 -5.42 -20.48
N LEU A 37 -22.80 -4.34 -19.73
CA LEU A 37 -21.75 -3.59 -19.06
C LEU A 37 -21.05 -4.40 -17.96
N ASP A 38 -21.71 -5.35 -17.30
CA ASP A 38 -21.06 -6.25 -16.34
C ASP A 38 -19.96 -7.10 -17.03
N GLY A 39 -20.15 -7.44 -18.31
CA GLY A 39 -19.16 -8.17 -19.12
C GLY A 39 -17.99 -7.32 -19.61
N TYR A 40 -18.18 -6.01 -19.73
CA TYR A 40 -17.15 -5.02 -20.09
C TYR A 40 -16.62 -4.23 -18.90
N SER A 41 -17.22 -4.40 -17.73
CA SER A 41 -16.65 -3.93 -16.49
C SER A 41 -15.31 -4.63 -16.45
N GLU A 42 -14.26 -3.83 -16.57
CA GLU A 42 -12.95 -4.28 -16.14
C GLU A 42 -13.17 -4.68 -14.67
N LYS A 43 -13.50 -5.95 -14.44
CA LYS A 43 -12.91 -6.63 -13.30
C LYS A 43 -11.44 -6.35 -13.53
N ASN A 44 -10.89 -5.38 -12.81
CA ASN A 44 -9.48 -5.06 -12.81
C ASN A 44 -8.75 -6.39 -12.59
N GLU A 45 -8.41 -7.10 -13.67
CA GLU A 45 -7.64 -8.34 -13.59
C GLU A 45 -6.22 -8.00 -13.16
N GLU A 46 -5.84 -6.72 -13.20
CA GLU A 46 -4.61 -6.17 -12.65
C GLU A 46 -4.53 -6.24 -11.11
N GLU A 47 -5.64 -6.49 -10.38
CA GLU A 47 -5.61 -6.68 -8.92
C GLU A 47 -5.74 -8.15 -8.46
N LYS A 48 -5.84 -9.13 -9.37
CA LYS A 48 -5.79 -10.56 -9.00
C LYS A 48 -4.34 -11.03 -8.78
N GLY A 49 -3.67 -10.47 -7.79
CA GLY A 49 -2.31 -10.92 -7.45
C GLY A 49 -1.49 -9.93 -6.64
N THR A 50 -1.99 -8.71 -6.44
CA THR A 50 -1.32 -7.74 -5.58
C THR A 50 -1.84 -7.93 -4.16
N ILE A 51 -0.96 -8.31 -3.24
CA ILE A 51 -1.26 -8.40 -1.81
C ILE A 51 -0.53 -7.23 -1.14
N ASP A 52 -1.22 -6.53 -0.22
CA ASP A 52 -0.57 -5.46 0.53
C ASP A 52 0.65 -6.02 1.28
N ALA A 53 1.76 -5.29 1.27
CA ALA A 53 2.98 -5.73 1.94
C ALA A 53 2.76 -5.99 3.44
N THR A 54 1.81 -5.29 4.05
CA THR A 54 1.44 -5.44 5.46
C THR A 54 0.66 -6.74 5.73
N ASP A 55 -0.03 -7.29 4.72
CA ASP A 55 -0.71 -8.58 4.82
C ASP A 55 0.29 -9.74 4.70
N LEU A 56 1.30 -9.61 3.83
CA LEU A 56 2.42 -10.57 3.75
C LEU A 56 3.36 -10.48 4.96
N TYR A 57 3.54 -9.28 5.52
CA TYR A 57 4.43 -9.03 6.65
C TYR A 57 3.67 -8.35 7.80
N PRO A 58 2.86 -9.11 8.58
CA PRO A 58 2.04 -8.56 9.67
C PRO A 58 2.85 -7.79 10.71
N HIS A 59 4.11 -8.16 10.90
CA HIS A 59 5.03 -7.49 11.84
C HIS A 59 5.37 -6.05 11.44
N LEU A 60 5.17 -5.64 10.18
CA LEU A 60 5.36 -4.24 9.76
C LEU A 60 4.27 -3.30 10.29
N LYS A 61 3.14 -3.84 10.79
CA LYS A 61 2.11 -3.06 11.49
C LYS A 61 2.69 -2.38 12.74
N ASP A 62 3.62 -3.05 13.43
CA ASP A 62 4.36 -2.49 14.56
C ASP A 62 5.41 -1.48 14.07
N PRO A 63 5.34 -0.19 14.47
CA PRO A 63 6.32 0.82 14.11
C PRO A 63 7.77 0.43 14.46
N ILE A 64 7.99 -0.23 15.60
CA ILE A 64 9.34 -0.59 16.05
C ILE A 64 9.93 -1.64 15.10
N ARG A 65 9.14 -2.66 14.76
CA ARG A 65 9.57 -3.70 13.82
C ARG A 65 9.73 -3.19 12.41
N ARG A 66 8.91 -2.24 11.98
CA ARG A 66 9.09 -1.58 10.68
C ARG A 66 10.45 -0.88 10.60
N ILE A 67 10.80 -0.11 11.63
CA ILE A 67 12.11 0.56 11.73
C ILE A 67 13.25 -0.47 11.79
N ALA A 68 13.07 -1.57 12.53
CA ALA A 68 14.02 -2.67 12.60
C ALA A 68 14.31 -3.28 11.21
N THR A 69 13.26 -3.56 10.43
CA THR A 69 13.37 -4.09 9.07
C THR A 69 14.08 -3.11 8.15
N VAL A 70 13.78 -1.80 8.24
CA VAL A 70 14.48 -0.76 7.47
C VAL A 70 15.97 -0.74 7.82
N PHE A 71 16.32 -0.77 9.10
CA PHE A 71 17.71 -0.78 9.57
C PHE A 71 18.46 -2.03 9.09
N GLN A 72 17.83 -3.21 9.17
CA GLN A 72 18.39 -4.46 8.66
C GLN A 72 18.61 -4.40 7.14
N GLY A 73 17.62 -3.91 6.38
CA GLY A 73 17.72 -3.77 4.93
C GLY A 73 18.87 -2.85 4.50
N ILE A 74 19.06 -1.74 5.20
CA ILE A 74 20.19 -0.82 4.98
C ILE A 74 21.53 -1.52 5.27
N ARG A 75 21.62 -2.28 6.37
CA ARG A 75 22.82 -3.04 6.70
C ARG A 75 23.18 -4.03 5.60
N LEU A 76 22.19 -4.83 5.17
CA LEU A 76 22.37 -5.86 4.14
C LEU A 76 22.76 -5.24 2.79
N ARG A 77 22.09 -4.15 2.39
CA ARG A 77 22.44 -3.39 1.17
C ARG A 77 23.86 -2.83 1.22
N SER A 78 24.36 -2.54 2.41
CA SER A 78 25.73 -2.05 2.63
C SER A 78 26.77 -3.18 2.71
N GLY A 79 26.37 -4.45 2.61
CA GLY A 79 27.26 -5.60 2.72
C GLY A 79 27.87 -5.81 4.11
N LEU A 80 27.31 -5.18 5.15
CA LEU A 80 27.88 -5.20 6.49
C LEU A 80 27.32 -6.35 7.32
N THR A 81 28.16 -7.02 8.10
CA THR A 81 27.73 -7.89 9.20
C THR A 81 27.16 -7.06 10.36
N GLN A 82 26.42 -7.69 11.28
CA GLN A 82 25.94 -6.99 12.48
C GLN A 82 27.10 -6.43 13.32
N LYS A 83 28.24 -7.12 13.35
CA LYS A 83 29.44 -6.71 14.07
C LYS A 83 30.07 -5.47 13.43
N GLU A 84 30.17 -5.43 12.11
CA GLU A 84 30.72 -4.28 11.38
C GLU A 84 29.79 -3.08 11.45
N MET A 85 28.47 -3.28 11.34
CA MET A 85 27.49 -2.22 11.54
C MET A 85 27.63 -1.61 12.94
N GLY A 86 27.71 -2.44 13.98
CA GLY A 86 27.91 -2.00 15.36
C GLY A 86 29.17 -1.15 15.51
N LYS A 87 30.31 -1.63 14.98
CA LYS A 87 31.57 -0.86 14.95
C LYS A 87 31.42 0.48 14.23
N LYS A 88 30.73 0.48 13.08
CA LYS A 88 30.57 1.67 12.22
C LYS A 88 29.73 2.77 12.87
N ILE A 89 28.70 2.42 13.64
CA ILE A 89 27.81 3.39 14.32
C ILE A 89 28.12 3.57 15.82
N GLY A 90 29.09 2.81 16.35
CA GLY A 90 29.55 2.88 17.73
C GLY A 90 28.56 2.29 18.73
N ILE A 91 28.07 1.08 18.47
CA ILE A 91 27.26 0.25 19.41
C ILE A 91 27.73 -1.21 19.39
N HIS A 92 27.37 -1.99 20.41
CA HIS A 92 27.74 -3.41 20.45
C HIS A 92 26.95 -4.21 19.39
N GLN A 93 27.52 -5.32 18.89
CA GLN A 93 26.82 -6.20 17.96
C GLN A 93 25.49 -6.73 18.56
N THR A 94 25.45 -6.95 19.87
CA THR A 94 24.22 -7.34 20.59
C THR A 94 23.14 -6.27 20.50
N ASP A 95 23.49 -4.98 20.53
CA ASP A 95 22.51 -3.90 20.35
C ASP A 95 21.97 -3.86 18.93
N VAL A 96 22.83 -4.09 17.92
CA VAL A 96 22.40 -4.25 16.52
C VAL A 96 21.40 -5.40 16.40
N SER A 97 21.70 -6.55 17.01
CA SER A 97 20.81 -7.72 17.01
C SER A 97 19.46 -7.42 17.65
N LYS A 98 19.44 -6.77 18.82
CA LYS A 98 18.19 -6.36 19.50
C LYS A 98 17.38 -5.37 18.68
N ILE A 99 18.04 -4.43 18.01
CA ILE A 99 17.38 -3.49 17.11
C ILE A 99 16.75 -4.25 15.94
N GLU A 100 17.48 -5.14 15.26
CA GLU A 100 16.97 -5.91 14.11
C GLU A 100 15.82 -6.86 14.47
N LYS A 101 15.74 -7.31 15.72
CA LYS A 101 14.61 -8.11 16.22
C LYS A 101 13.40 -7.27 16.66
N GLY A 102 13.54 -5.95 16.72
CA GLY A 102 12.53 -5.04 17.28
C GLY A 102 12.43 -5.07 18.81
N GLU A 103 13.40 -5.67 19.51
CA GLU A 103 13.46 -5.68 20.98
C GLU A 103 13.98 -4.34 21.53
N ARG A 104 14.63 -3.53 20.68
CA ARG A 104 15.20 -2.23 21.02
C ARG A 104 14.86 -1.20 19.96
N SER A 105 14.28 -0.06 20.35
CA SER A 105 13.99 1.05 19.45
C SER A 105 15.25 1.89 19.13
N ILE A 106 15.22 2.58 17.99
CA ILE A 106 16.27 3.52 17.58
C ILE A 106 15.88 4.92 18.05
N GLY A 107 16.55 5.42 19.09
CA GLY A 107 16.36 6.80 19.52
C GLY A 107 17.03 7.82 18.59
N LYS A 108 16.58 9.08 18.63
CA LYS A 108 17.08 10.19 17.79
C LYS A 108 18.61 10.33 17.73
N LYS A 109 19.30 10.19 18.86
CA LYS A 109 20.78 10.26 18.91
C LYS A 109 21.43 9.15 18.09
N LEU A 110 20.87 7.93 18.12
CA LEU A 110 21.37 6.80 17.35
C LEU A 110 20.99 6.96 15.86
N ALA A 111 19.77 7.39 15.57
CA ALA A 111 19.33 7.69 14.21
C ALA A 111 20.27 8.69 13.51
N ILE A 112 20.62 9.80 14.18
CA ILE A 112 21.56 10.80 13.64
C ILE A 112 22.95 10.18 13.37
N ARG A 113 23.45 9.33 14.28
CA ARG A 113 24.72 8.62 14.07
C ARG A 113 24.67 7.69 12.87
N ILE A 114 23.59 6.91 12.73
CA ILE A 114 23.39 6.02 11.58
C ILE A 114 23.34 6.84 10.29
N GLY A 115 22.59 7.96 10.29
CA GLY A 115 22.51 8.86 9.15
C GLY A 115 23.87 9.41 8.70
N LYS A 116 24.69 9.88 9.65
CA LYS A 116 26.06 10.33 9.38
C LYS A 116 26.98 9.20 8.88
N ALA A 117 26.90 8.03 9.49
CA ALA A 117 27.79 6.91 9.17
C ALA A 117 27.50 6.27 7.80
N LEU A 118 26.26 6.35 7.32
CA LEU A 118 25.79 5.69 6.10
C LEU A 118 25.38 6.69 5.00
N GLY A 119 25.45 7.99 5.26
CA GLY A 119 25.04 9.02 4.29
C GLY A 119 23.55 9.00 3.97
N ILE A 120 22.71 8.69 4.96
CA ILE A 120 21.25 8.59 4.80
C ILE A 120 20.52 9.60 5.69
N ASP A 121 19.31 9.99 5.28
CA ASP A 121 18.46 10.81 6.13
C ASP A 121 18.03 10.03 7.38
N TYR A 122 18.40 10.56 8.55
CA TYR A 122 18.11 9.94 9.84
C TYR A 122 16.61 9.90 10.16
N LYS A 123 15.80 10.75 9.51
CA LYS A 123 14.33 10.77 9.68
C LYS A 123 13.66 9.46 9.28
N ARG A 124 14.33 8.62 8.51
CA ARG A 124 13.85 7.27 8.15
C ARG A 124 13.71 6.31 9.35
N PHE A 125 14.24 6.69 10.52
CA PHE A 125 14.18 5.88 11.75
C PHE A 125 13.33 6.52 12.85
N LEU A 126 12.58 7.58 12.55
CA LEU A 126 11.78 8.36 13.52
C LEU A 126 10.30 8.31 13.22
#